data_AF-A0A382U4P7-F1
#
_entry.id   AF-A0A382U4P7-F1
#
_cell.length_a   1.000
_cell.length_b   1.000
_cell.length_c   1.000
_cell.angle_alpha   90.00
_cell.angle_beta   90.00
_cell.angle_gamma   90.00
#
_symmetry.space_group_name_H-M   'P 1'
#
loop_
_entity.id
_entity.type
_entity.pdbx_description
1 polymer ?
#
loop_
_entity_poly.entity_id
_entity_poly.type
_entity_poly.pdbx_seq_one_letter_code
_entity_poly.pdbx_strand_id
1 'polypeptide(L)'
;VKSIRKLLQDKSKPLVIPGVYDAIGAKIVEKVGFDAMFQTGYGTSATLFGMPDYGFIGSTETVDNARRICRAVSVPVIVDADTGYGNALSVWKLVQELENAGASGI
;
A
#
# COMPACT_ATOMS: atom_id res chain seq x y z
N VAL A 1 -9.62 -0.83 12.23
CA VAL A 1 -8.36 -1.35 11.66
C VAL A 1 -7.34 -1.46 12.80
N LYS A 2 -6.57 -2.56 12.88
CA LYS A 2 -5.47 -2.68 13.86
C LYS A 2 -4.47 -1.54 13.64
N SER A 3 -3.82 -1.02 14.68
CA SER A 3 -2.80 0.03 14.49
C SER A 3 -1.48 -0.59 14.04
N ILE A 4 -0.96 -0.20 12.87
CA ILE A 4 0.36 -0.65 12.40
C ILE A 4 1.48 -0.30 13.40
N ARG A 5 1.38 0.87 14.05
CA ARG A 5 2.34 1.30 15.09
C ARG A 5 2.39 0.31 16.25
N LYS A 6 1.24 -0.20 16.69
CA LYS A 6 1.18 -1.23 17.74
C LYS A 6 1.78 -2.55 17.28
N LEU A 7 1.54 -2.95 16.02
CA LEU A 7 2.12 -4.16 15.45
C LEU A 7 3.67 -4.07 15.38
N LEU A 8 4.22 -2.91 15.01
CA LEU A 8 5.67 -2.69 14.94
C LEU A 8 6.37 -2.63 16.32
N GLN A 9 5.61 -2.33 17.38
CA GLN A 9 6.10 -2.30 18.75
C GLN A 9 6.20 -3.69 19.38
N ASP A 10 5.44 -4.66 18.89
CA ASP A 10 5.53 -6.04 19.35
C ASP A 10 6.89 -6.64 18.95
N LYS A 11 7.71 -6.99 19.95
CA LYS A 11 9.04 -7.59 19.77
C LYS A 11 9.05 -9.10 19.99
N SER A 12 7.89 -9.71 20.26
CA SER A 12 7.79 -11.15 20.51
C SER A 12 8.00 -11.98 19.24
N LYS A 13 7.70 -11.41 18.07
CA LYS A 13 7.86 -12.06 16.77
C LYS A 13 8.06 -11.04 15.64
N PRO A 14 8.67 -11.43 14.51
CA PRO A 14 8.66 -10.62 13.30
C PRO A 14 7.23 -10.37 12.80
N LEU A 15 6.97 -9.14 12.35
CA LEU A 15 5.75 -8.82 11.61
C LEU A 15 5.95 -9.21 10.14
N VAL A 16 5.15 -10.16 9.66
CA VAL A 16 5.15 -10.58 8.25
C VAL A 16 4.12 -9.74 7.49
N ILE A 17 4.57 -9.07 6.42
CA ILE A 17 3.77 -8.16 5.62
C ILE A 17 3.83 -8.61 4.15
N PRO A 18 2.85 -9.37 3.66
CA PRO A 18 2.84 -9.82 2.27
C PRO A 18 2.60 -8.68 1.29
N GLY A 19 3.27 -8.75 0.14
CA GLY A 19 3.02 -7.86 -0.98
C GLY A 19 1.73 -8.24 -1.71
N VAL A 20 0.90 -7.24 -2.01
CA VAL A 20 -0.33 -7.34 -2.80
C VAL A 20 -0.34 -6.24 -3.86
N TYR A 21 -1.00 -6.49 -4.99
CA TYR A 21 -1.07 -5.54 -6.10
C TYR A 21 -2.51 -5.19 -6.51
N ASP A 22 -3.50 -5.93 -6.01
CA ASP A 22 -4.92 -5.67 -6.25
C ASP A 22 -5.78 -6.01 -5.02
N ALA A 23 -7.07 -5.68 -5.09
CA ALA A 23 -8.02 -5.92 -4.02
C ALA A 23 -8.33 -7.41 -3.80
N ILE A 24 -8.19 -8.26 -4.82
CA ILE A 24 -8.45 -9.70 -4.71
C ILE A 24 -7.36 -10.36 -3.89
N GLY A 25 -6.09 -10.11 -4.23
CA GLY A 25 -4.93 -10.56 -3.47
C GLY A 25 -4.96 -10.06 -2.03
N ALA A 26 -5.35 -8.80 -1.82
CA ALA A 26 -5.55 -8.24 -0.48
C ALA A 26 -6.57 -9.03 0.36
N LYS A 27 -7.73 -9.37 -0.21
CA LYS A 27 -8.73 -10.21 0.48
C LYS A 27 -8.24 -11.62 0.76
N ILE A 28 -7.44 -12.20 -0.14
CA ILE A 28 -6.83 -13.53 0.08
C ILE A 28 -5.85 -13.47 1.25
N VAL A 29 -4.95 -12.48 1.26
CA VAL A 29 -3.97 -12.27 2.33
C VAL A 29 -4.66 -12.06 3.68
N GLU A 30 -5.70 -11.23 3.73
CA GLU A 30 -6.50 -11.04 4.95
C GLU A 30 -7.17 -12.34 5.39
N LYS A 31 -7.77 -13.11 4.47
CA LYS A 31 -8.43 -14.39 4.77
C LYS A 31 -7.45 -15.45 5.30
N VAL A 32 -6.20 -15.44 4.84
CA VAL A 32 -5.14 -16.31 5.37
C VAL A 32 -4.74 -15.92 6.80
N GLY A 33 -5.06 -14.69 7.23
CA GLY A 33 -4.89 -14.23 8.61
C GLY A 33 -3.65 -13.37 8.85
N PHE A 34 -3.08 -12.76 7.79
CA PHE A 34 -2.00 -11.80 7.98
C PHE A 34 -2.50 -10.50 8.62
N ASP A 35 -1.68 -9.94 9.51
CA ASP A 35 -2.05 -8.79 10.34
C ASP A 35 -1.87 -7.43 9.64
N ALA A 36 -1.16 -7.40 8.51
CA ALA A 36 -0.91 -6.24 7.66
C ALA A 36 -0.48 -6.70 6.25
N MET A 37 -0.52 -5.79 5.28
CA MET A 37 -0.08 -6.03 3.90
C MET A 37 0.60 -4.80 3.29
N PHE A 38 1.28 -5.00 2.17
CA PHE A 38 2.01 -3.97 1.44
C PHE A 38 1.51 -3.90 -0.01
N GLN A 39 1.05 -2.74 -0.46
CA GLN A 39 0.84 -2.48 -1.88
C GLN A 39 2.20 -2.29 -2.55
N THR A 40 2.55 -3.18 -3.48
CA THR A 40 3.80 -3.09 -4.25
C THR A 40 3.70 -2.12 -5.43
N GLY A 41 4.73 -1.29 -5.63
CA GLY A 41 4.90 -0.43 -6.81
C GLY A 41 5.06 -1.26 -8.09
N TYR A 42 6.04 -2.17 -8.13
CA TYR A 42 6.20 -3.12 -9.24
C TYR A 42 4.90 -3.85 -9.59
N GLY A 43 4.22 -4.45 -8.60
CA GLY A 43 2.99 -5.18 -8.88
C GLY A 43 1.88 -4.28 -9.44
N THR A 44 1.83 -3.02 -9.00
CA THR A 44 0.92 -2.01 -9.58
C THR A 44 1.29 -1.71 -11.04
N SER A 45 2.56 -1.45 -11.36
CA SER A 45 3.04 -1.22 -12.73
C SER A 45 2.75 -2.42 -13.64
N ALA A 46 3.11 -3.63 -13.18
CA ALA A 46 2.96 -4.86 -13.94
C ALA A 46 1.49 -5.18 -14.25
N THR A 47 0.57 -4.95 -13.31
CA THR A 47 -0.83 -5.36 -13.47
C THR A 47 -1.72 -4.28 -14.09
N LEU A 48 -1.44 -2.99 -13.84
CA LEU A 48 -2.19 -1.91 -14.48
C LEU A 48 -1.69 -1.63 -15.89
N PHE A 49 -0.38 -1.62 -16.10
CA PHE A 49 0.23 -1.16 -17.36
C PHE A 49 0.90 -2.27 -18.16
N GLY A 50 1.14 -3.46 -17.59
CA GLY A 50 1.93 -4.50 -18.25
C GLY A 50 3.40 -4.11 -18.44
N MET A 51 3.91 -3.21 -17.58
CA MET A 51 5.23 -2.60 -17.71
C MET A 51 6.15 -2.98 -16.53
N PRO A 52 7.48 -2.90 -16.71
CA PRO A 52 8.43 -3.07 -15.61
C PRO A 52 8.34 -1.89 -14.61
N ASP A 53 8.98 -2.06 -13.46
CA ASP A 53 9.07 -1.02 -12.42
C ASP A 53 10.16 0.01 -12.73
N TYR A 54 9.88 0.95 -13.63
CA TYR A 54 10.79 2.04 -14.02
C TYR A 54 10.19 3.44 -13.79
N GLY A 55 9.25 3.56 -12.85
CA GLY A 55 8.62 4.86 -12.53
C GLY A 55 7.66 5.37 -13.61
N PHE A 56 7.03 4.45 -14.35
CA PHE A 56 5.97 4.79 -15.30
C PHE A 56 4.64 5.14 -14.62
N ILE A 57 4.38 4.55 -13.45
CA ILE A 57 3.21 4.88 -12.64
C ILE A 57 3.42 6.21 -11.92
N GLY A 58 2.36 7.01 -11.81
CA GLY A 58 2.36 8.25 -11.07
C GLY A 58 1.57 8.16 -9.77
N SER A 59 1.47 9.30 -9.07
CA SER A 59 0.70 9.40 -7.83
C SER A 59 -0.77 9.02 -7.99
N THR A 60 -1.35 9.27 -9.18
CA THR A 60 -2.76 9.00 -9.44
C THR A 60 -3.03 7.51 -9.44
N GLU A 61 -2.23 6.73 -10.17
CA GLU A 61 -2.34 5.27 -10.24
C GLU A 61 -2.11 4.64 -8.86
N THR A 62 -1.08 5.09 -8.15
CA THR A 62 -0.72 4.59 -6.82
C THR A 62 -1.83 4.82 -5.80
N VAL A 63 -2.36 6.06 -5.72
CA VAL A 63 -3.44 6.41 -4.78
C VAL A 63 -4.73 5.68 -5.13
N ASP A 64 -5.04 5.53 -6.41
CA ASP A 64 -6.28 4.88 -6.84
C ASP A 64 -6.24 3.37 -6.60
N ASN A 65 -5.09 2.71 -6.81
CA ASN A 65 -4.91 1.32 -6.40
C ASN A 65 -5.02 1.17 -4.88
N ALA A 66 -4.37 2.06 -4.11
CA ALA A 66 -4.44 2.06 -2.65
C ALA A 66 -5.89 2.19 -2.16
N ARG A 67 -6.66 3.10 -2.76
CA ARG A 67 -8.08 3.27 -2.43
C ARG A 67 -8.89 2.00 -2.66
N ARG A 68 -8.64 1.25 -3.73
CA ARG A 68 -9.31 -0.04 -3.99
C ARG A 68 -8.92 -1.09 -2.96
N ILE A 69 -7.62 -1.23 -2.68
CA ILE A 69 -7.08 -2.23 -1.75
C ILE A 69 -7.55 -1.94 -0.32
N CYS A 70 -7.33 -0.72 0.18
CA CYS A 70 -7.69 -0.32 1.54
C CYS A 70 -9.19 -0.44 1.81
N ARG A 71 -10.06 -0.17 0.84
CA ARG A 71 -11.52 -0.36 0.98
C ARG A 71 -11.95 -1.82 0.99
N ALA A 72 -11.12 -2.73 0.50
CA ALA A 72 -11.46 -4.15 0.38
C ALA A 72 -11.15 -4.95 1.66
N VAL A 73 -10.32 -4.41 2.56
CA VAL A 73 -9.78 -5.11 3.74
C VAL A 73 -9.93 -4.28 5.02
N SER A 74 -9.78 -4.92 6.17
CA SER A 74 -9.88 -4.32 7.51
C SER A 74 -8.55 -4.29 8.29
N VAL A 75 -7.48 -4.81 7.70
CA VAL A 75 -6.11 -4.79 8.23
C VAL A 75 -5.28 -3.65 7.60
N PRO A 76 -4.23 -3.15 8.29
CA PRO A 76 -3.35 -2.11 7.76
C PRO A 76 -2.75 -2.43 6.40
N VAL A 77 -2.71 -1.42 5.54
CA VAL A 77 -2.04 -1.45 4.24
C VAL A 77 -0.92 -0.40 4.23
N ILE A 78 0.30 -0.83 3.95
CA ILE A 78 1.44 0.05 3.68
C ILE A 78 1.53 0.21 2.17
N VAL A 79 1.83 1.41 1.67
CA VAL A 79 1.77 1.70 0.23
C VAL A 79 3.13 2.17 -0.28
N ASP A 80 3.65 1.48 -1.30
CA ASP A 80 4.79 1.98 -2.06
C ASP A 80 4.46 3.34 -2.71
N ALA A 81 5.29 4.34 -2.43
CA ALA A 81 5.10 5.72 -2.86
C ALA A 81 6.24 6.20 -3.79
N ASP A 82 7.04 5.27 -4.33
CA ASP A 82 8.22 5.54 -5.15
C ASP A 82 9.12 6.62 -4.52
N THR A 83 9.33 7.72 -5.23
CA THR A 83 10.13 8.88 -4.80
C THR A 83 9.25 10.08 -4.43
N GLY A 84 7.92 9.89 -4.34
CA GLY A 84 6.98 10.96 -4.01
C GLY A 84 6.48 11.80 -5.20
N TYR A 85 6.73 11.33 -6.43
CA TYR A 85 6.17 11.85 -7.69
C TYR A 85 6.38 13.36 -7.93
N GLY A 86 7.48 13.92 -7.41
CA GLY A 86 7.82 15.33 -7.62
C GLY A 86 8.68 15.91 -6.50
N ASN A 87 8.29 17.09 -6.01
CA ASN A 87 8.99 17.83 -4.96
C ASN A 87 8.27 17.74 -3.61
N ALA A 88 8.72 18.50 -2.61
CA ALA A 88 8.11 18.53 -1.27
C ALA A 88 6.59 18.81 -1.27
N LEU A 89 6.08 19.64 -2.19
CA LEU A 89 4.64 19.90 -2.30
C LEU A 89 3.89 18.70 -2.89
N SER A 90 4.53 17.98 -3.81
CA SER A 90 3.97 16.73 -4.38
C SER A 90 3.89 15.64 -3.32
N VAL A 91 4.94 15.49 -2.51
CA VAL A 91 4.98 14.56 -1.37
C VAL A 91 3.92 14.91 -0.33
N TRP A 92 3.81 16.20 0.05
CA TRP A 92 2.79 16.64 1.01
C TRP A 92 1.38 16.28 0.54
N LYS A 93 1.07 16.55 -0.73
CA LYS A 93 -0.22 16.19 -1.32
C LYS A 93 -0.42 14.67 -1.35
N LEU A 94 0.58 13.90 -1.78
CA LEU A 94 0.53 12.45 -1.86
C LEU A 94 0.22 11.81 -0.50
N VAL A 95 0.88 12.25 0.57
CA VAL A 95 0.63 11.73 1.92
C VAL A 95 -0.83 11.95 2.31
N GLN A 96 -1.36 13.16 2.10
CA GLN A 96 -2.78 13.44 2.38
C GLN A 96 -3.72 12.56 1.55
N GLU A 97 -3.41 12.34 0.27
CA GLU A 97 -4.22 11.49 -0.60
C GLU A 97 -4.21 10.01 -0.18
N LEU A 98 -3.05 9.49 0.24
CA LEU A 98 -2.89 8.12 0.73
C LEU A 98 -3.57 7.91 2.10
N GLU A 99 -3.44 8.87 3.01
CA GLU A 99 -4.17 8.86 4.30
C GLU A 99 -5.68 8.80 4.05
N ASN A 100 -6.20 9.65 3.15
CA ASN A 100 -7.61 9.66 2.77
C ASN A 100 -8.05 8.37 2.04
N ALA A 101 -7.13 7.71 1.33
CA ALA A 101 -7.38 6.40 0.72
C ALA A 101 -7.44 5.27 1.76
N GLY A 102 -6.99 5.49 2.99
CA GLY A 102 -6.97 4.51 4.07
C GLY A 102 -5.63 3.81 4.27
N ALA A 103 -4.56 4.29 3.63
CA ALA A 103 -3.21 3.79 3.86
C ALA A 103 -2.82 3.99 5.34
N SER A 104 -2.13 3.00 5.90
CA SER A 104 -1.64 3.03 7.29
C SER A 104 -0.15 3.36 7.38
N GLY A 105 0.54 3.42 6.25
CA GLY A 105 1.95 3.78 6.13
C GLY A 105 2.37 3.87 4.66
N ILE A 106 3.57 4.41 4.44
CA ILE A 106 4.30 4.40 3.18
C ILE A 106 5.69 3.81 3.41
#